data_AF-A0AAE4ZWR8-F1
#
_entry.id   AF-A0AAE4ZWR8-F1
#
_cell.length_a   1.000
_cell.length_b   1.000
_cell.length_c   1.000
_cell.angle_alpha   90.00
_cell.angle_beta   90.00
_cell.angle_gamma   90.00
#
_symmetry.space_group_name_H-M   'P 1'
#
loop_
_entity.id
_entity.type
_entity.pdbx_description
1 polymer ?
#
loop_
_entity_poly.entity_id
_entity_poly.type
_entity_poly.pdbx_seq_one_letter_code
_entity_poly.pdbx_strand_id
1 'polypeptide(L)'
;VGLLVISVCLNIYALNRIGDLTAAVRDAMREMSRIKDSVYNGLDSVGDALHRMREEARWISKISVTPDEPSDGIQPVTLSWQLREYPIGASVTMYLRERGASEFTPYAAESTGGGGFRIKFDHVVRPEPLVSITFSAESSSPAKRESVVSESSGVFRTGEYEYYVTMTDGREMRTTEVASLDIKQEAGGLVSPISVDIRALEDLLAFDITVHESPKPERYHYRLQGVSLKVRDRELVVKEVSFKSERTIELPTPQGKGEIPVFEARLEDYPTPSEVLLILIYDDGVSTELPIKYLMDPGRLF
;
A
#
# COMPACT_ATOMS: atom_id res chain seq x y z
N VAL A 1 31.45 -64.34 -25.40
CA VAL A 1 32.47 -63.40 -24.87
C VAL A 1 32.62 -62.16 -25.76
N GLY A 2 32.88 -62.27 -27.07
CA GLY A 2 33.06 -61.11 -27.96
C GLY A 2 31.89 -60.11 -28.01
N LEU A 3 30.64 -60.58 -28.08
CA LEU A 3 29.45 -59.71 -28.04
C LEU A 3 29.32 -58.91 -26.73
N LEU A 4 29.81 -59.46 -25.62
CA LEU A 4 29.75 -58.83 -24.31
C LEU A 4 30.76 -57.67 -24.23
N VAL A 5 31.96 -57.85 -24.78
CA VAL A 5 32.99 -56.80 -24.87
C VAL A 5 32.51 -55.64 -25.75
N ILE A 6 31.89 -55.93 -26.90
CA ILE A 6 31.35 -54.91 -27.81
C ILE A 6 30.21 -54.12 -27.12
N SER A 7 29.34 -54.80 -26.38
CA SER A 7 28.26 -54.14 -25.62
C SER A 7 28.79 -53.20 -24.53
N VAL A 8 29.85 -53.59 -23.82
CA VAL A 8 30.48 -52.74 -22.79
C VAL A 8 31.17 -51.53 -23.42
N CYS A 9 31.90 -51.69 -24.52
CA CYS A 9 32.53 -50.57 -25.23
C CYS A 9 31.50 -49.57 -25.76
N LEU A 10 30.36 -50.05 -26.29
CA LEU A 10 29.26 -49.19 -26.74
C LEU A 10 28.64 -48.40 -25.59
N ASN A 11 28.46 -49.02 -24.42
CA ASN A 11 27.94 -48.34 -23.23
C ASN A 11 28.91 -47.27 -22.71
N ILE A 12 30.22 -47.54 -22.69
CA ILE A 12 31.23 -46.55 -22.29
C ILE A 12 31.24 -45.37 -23.27
N TYR A 13 31.16 -45.64 -24.57
CA TYR A 13 31.10 -44.60 -25.60
C TYR A 13 29.83 -43.75 -25.48
N ALA A 14 28.67 -44.39 -25.23
CA ALA A 14 27.41 -43.69 -25.02
C ALA A 14 27.45 -42.80 -23.76
N LEU A 15 28.01 -43.28 -22.65
CA LEU A 15 28.15 -42.51 -21.42
C LEU A 15 29.06 -41.29 -21.60
N ASN A 16 30.19 -41.44 -22.30
CA ASN A 16 31.09 -40.32 -22.58
C ASN A 16 30.41 -39.26 -23.46
N ARG A 17 29.69 -39.69 -24.51
CA ARG A 17 28.97 -38.78 -25.41
C ARG A 17 27.80 -38.07 -24.72
N ILE A 18 27.14 -38.72 -23.76
CA ILE A 18 26.12 -38.09 -22.91
C ILE A 18 26.77 -37.05 -21.99
N GLY A 19 27.96 -37.32 -21.45
CA GLY A 19 28.74 -36.37 -20.67
C GLY A 19 29.05 -35.08 -21.45
N ASP A 20 29.55 -35.23 -22.68
CA ASP A 20 29.87 -34.09 -23.56
C ASP A 20 28.62 -33.31 -23.96
N LEU A 21 27.51 -34.00 -24.29
CA LEU A 21 26.23 -33.35 -24.58
C LEU A 21 25.70 -32.57 -23.36
N THR A 22 25.85 -33.12 -22.15
CA THR A 22 25.38 -32.46 -20.93
C THR A 22 26.21 -31.22 -20.62
N ALA A 23 27.51 -31.26 -20.88
CA ALA A 23 28.39 -30.09 -20.77
C ALA A 23 28.01 -29.00 -21.77
N ALA A 24 27.83 -29.37 -23.05
CA ALA A 24 27.42 -28.44 -24.10
C ALA A 24 26.04 -27.80 -23.83
N VAL A 25 25.07 -28.58 -23.35
CA VAL A 25 23.75 -28.07 -22.95
C VAL A 25 23.87 -27.12 -21.77
N ARG A 26 24.69 -27.44 -20.76
CA ARG A 26 24.89 -26.57 -19.59
C ARG A 26 25.54 -25.23 -19.97
N ASP A 27 26.51 -25.24 -20.88
CA ASP A 27 27.15 -24.01 -21.35
C ASP A 27 26.21 -23.19 -22.25
N ALA A 28 25.44 -23.83 -23.13
CA ALA A 28 24.38 -23.17 -23.89
C ALA A 28 23.31 -22.53 -22.98
N MET A 29 22.92 -23.22 -21.89
CA MET A 29 21.99 -22.66 -20.90
C MET A 29 22.58 -21.46 -20.15
N ARG A 30 23.89 -21.47 -19.86
CA ARG A 30 24.58 -20.33 -19.23
C ARG A 30 24.68 -19.13 -20.17
N GLU A 31 24.98 -19.34 -21.45
CA GLU A 31 24.98 -18.28 -22.45
C GLU A 31 23.59 -17.72 -22.67
N MET A 32 22.57 -18.58 -22.74
CA MET A 32 21.18 -18.16 -22.87
C MET A 32 20.71 -17.35 -21.66
N SER A 33 21.14 -17.71 -20.44
CA SER A 33 20.89 -16.89 -19.24
C SER A 33 21.56 -15.51 -19.36
N ARG A 34 22.82 -15.45 -19.78
CA ARG A 34 23.54 -14.15 -19.93
C ARG A 34 22.91 -13.26 -20.99
N ILE A 35 22.47 -13.84 -22.12
CA ILE A 35 21.76 -13.09 -23.18
C ILE A 35 20.42 -12.60 -22.65
N LYS A 36 19.67 -13.45 -21.95
CA LYS A 36 18.40 -13.09 -21.32
C LYS A 36 18.59 -11.91 -20.36
N ASP A 37 19.57 -11.98 -19.47
CA ASP A 37 19.88 -10.91 -18.52
C ASP A 37 20.32 -9.62 -19.23
N SER A 38 21.12 -9.71 -20.31
CA SER A 38 21.51 -8.55 -21.12
C SER A 38 20.32 -7.91 -21.85
N VAL A 39 19.36 -8.70 -22.32
CA VAL A 39 18.15 -8.19 -22.98
C VAL A 39 17.24 -7.50 -21.97
N TYR A 40 17.07 -8.07 -20.77
CA TYR A 40 16.29 -7.42 -19.71
C TYR A 40 16.93 -6.10 -19.27
N ASN A 41 18.25 -6.08 -19.00
CA ASN A 41 18.95 -4.85 -18.65
C ASN A 41 18.90 -3.80 -19.78
N GLY A 42 18.93 -4.24 -21.04
CA GLY A 42 18.76 -3.36 -22.20
C GLY A 42 17.35 -2.75 -22.26
N LEU A 43 16.31 -3.54 -22.01
CA LEU A 43 14.92 -3.08 -22.00
C LEU A 43 14.65 -2.09 -20.87
N ASP A 44 15.19 -2.34 -19.68
CA ASP A 44 15.09 -1.41 -18.55
C ASP A 44 15.74 -0.06 -18.88
N SER A 45 16.93 -0.08 -19.51
CA SER A 45 17.61 1.16 -19.89
C SER A 45 16.85 1.99 -20.94
N VAL A 46 16.15 1.32 -21.87
CA VAL A 46 15.29 1.97 -22.88
C VAL A 46 14.04 2.55 -22.22
N GLY A 47 13.46 1.84 -21.24
CA GLY A 47 12.35 2.34 -20.42
C GLY A 47 12.73 3.64 -19.70
N ASP A 48 13.89 3.66 -19.05
CA ASP A 48 14.39 4.84 -18.34
C ASP A 48 14.71 6.01 -19.28
N ALA A 49 15.23 5.73 -20.48
CA ALA A 49 15.49 6.76 -21.48
C ALA A 49 14.19 7.38 -22.01
N LEU A 50 13.18 6.54 -22.32
CA LEU A 50 11.86 7.00 -22.73
C LEU A 50 11.16 7.81 -21.62
N HIS A 51 11.28 7.37 -20.38
CA HIS A 51 10.74 8.09 -19.24
C HIS A 51 11.37 9.48 -19.10
N ARG A 52 12.71 9.56 -19.17
CA ARG A 52 13.45 10.83 -19.15
C ARG A 52 13.08 11.73 -20.32
N MET A 53 13.01 11.21 -21.54
CA MET A 53 12.58 11.99 -22.71
C MET A 53 11.16 12.55 -22.52
N ARG A 54 10.25 11.76 -21.94
CA ARG A 54 8.89 12.20 -21.64
C ARG A 54 8.87 13.29 -20.57
N GLU A 55 9.70 13.20 -19.54
CA GLU A 55 9.85 14.23 -18.51
C GLU A 55 10.52 15.51 -19.03
N GLU A 56 11.50 15.40 -19.92
CA GLU A 56 12.14 16.54 -20.57
C GLU A 56 11.18 17.27 -21.50
N ALA A 57 10.35 16.54 -22.25
CA ALA A 57 9.34 17.09 -23.14
C ALA A 57 8.13 17.71 -22.41
N ARG A 58 7.96 17.46 -21.10
CA ARG A 58 6.90 18.09 -20.31
C ARG A 58 7.18 19.58 -20.15
N TRP A 59 6.27 20.38 -20.70
CA TRP A 59 6.28 21.85 -20.57
C TRP A 59 5.71 22.34 -19.22
N ILE A 60 5.18 21.41 -18.40
CA ILE A 60 4.75 21.66 -17.02
C ILE A 60 5.64 20.89 -16.02
N SER A 61 5.85 21.43 -14.82
CA SER A 61 6.51 20.72 -13.72
C SER A 61 5.66 19.55 -13.21
N LYS A 62 6.26 18.69 -12.36
CA LYS A 62 5.46 17.75 -11.55
C LYS A 62 4.43 18.56 -10.73
N ILE A 63 3.22 18.03 -10.62
CA ILE A 63 2.19 18.59 -9.74
C ILE A 63 2.60 18.30 -8.29
N SER A 64 2.65 19.35 -7.48
CA SER A 64 2.81 19.25 -6.03
C SER A 64 1.42 19.25 -5.39
N VAL A 65 1.19 18.30 -4.48
CA VAL A 65 -0.05 18.17 -3.72
C VAL A 65 0.20 18.74 -2.33
N THR A 66 -0.60 19.73 -1.94
CA THR A 66 -0.58 20.30 -0.59
C THR A 66 -1.97 20.12 0.01
N PRO A 67 -2.17 19.15 0.91
CA PRO A 67 -3.41 19.04 1.66
C PRO A 67 -3.55 20.21 2.64
N ASP A 68 -4.75 20.78 2.72
CA ASP A 68 -5.16 21.66 3.82
C ASP A 68 -5.77 20.80 4.96
N GLU A 69 -6.13 21.43 6.08
CA GLU A 69 -6.68 20.74 7.25
C GLU A 69 -8.07 20.15 6.92
N PRO A 70 -8.31 18.85 7.18
CA PRO A 70 -9.60 18.23 6.90
C PRO A 70 -10.68 18.74 7.87
N SER A 71 -11.90 18.92 7.37
CA SER A 71 -13.08 19.31 8.15
C SER A 71 -14.31 18.57 7.62
N ASP A 72 -15.08 17.95 8.52
CA ASP A 72 -16.33 17.23 8.18
C ASP A 72 -16.19 16.15 7.08
N GLY A 73 -15.07 15.42 7.07
CA GLY A 73 -14.80 14.38 6.06
C GLY A 73 -14.41 14.92 4.68
N ILE A 74 -14.18 16.22 4.58
CA ILE A 74 -13.70 16.89 3.37
C ILE A 74 -12.31 17.47 3.65
N GLN A 75 -11.35 17.12 2.80
CA GLN A 75 -10.03 17.72 2.81
C GLN A 75 -9.87 18.62 1.59
N PRO A 76 -9.74 19.94 1.77
CA PRO A 76 -9.35 20.81 0.67
C PRO A 76 -7.92 20.45 0.25
N VAL A 77 -7.71 20.27 -1.05
CA VAL A 77 -6.41 19.93 -1.63
C VAL A 77 -6.00 21.02 -2.60
N THR A 78 -4.80 21.56 -2.40
CA THR A 78 -4.17 22.49 -3.33
C THR A 78 -3.23 21.73 -4.25
N LEU A 79 -3.49 21.75 -5.55
CA LEU A 79 -2.55 21.28 -6.56
C LEU A 79 -1.80 22.47 -7.13
N SER A 80 -0.47 22.39 -7.19
CA SER A 80 0.37 23.46 -7.73
C SER A 80 1.40 22.95 -8.71
N TRP A 81 1.69 23.73 -9.73
CA TRP A 81 2.68 23.42 -10.76
C TRP A 81 3.20 24.68 -11.44
N GLN A 82 4.26 24.53 -12.22
CA GLN A 82 4.89 25.62 -12.95
C GLN A 82 4.99 25.29 -14.44
N LEU A 83 4.66 26.26 -15.28
CA LEU A 83 4.89 26.21 -16.72
C LEU A 83 6.30 26.70 -17.03
N ARG A 84 7.06 25.93 -17.82
CA ARG A 84 8.41 26.34 -18.25
C ARG A 84 8.37 27.53 -19.21
N GLU A 85 7.37 27.57 -20.07
CA GLU A 85 7.12 28.64 -21.04
C GLU A 85 5.68 29.11 -20.88
N TYR A 86 5.49 30.28 -20.27
CA TYR A 86 4.16 30.85 -20.06
C TYR A 86 3.98 32.14 -20.89
N PRO A 87 3.16 32.12 -21.95
CA PRO A 87 2.73 33.32 -22.63
C PRO A 87 1.88 34.18 -21.69
N ILE A 88 2.27 35.44 -21.49
CA ILE A 88 1.55 36.36 -20.60
C ILE A 88 0.10 36.50 -21.05
N GLY A 89 -0.84 36.25 -20.13
CA GLY A 89 -2.28 36.36 -20.38
C GLY A 89 -2.93 35.09 -20.92
N ALA A 90 -2.19 34.00 -21.11
CA ALA A 90 -2.78 32.71 -21.45
C ALA A 90 -3.64 32.18 -20.30
N SER A 91 -4.83 31.65 -20.62
CA SER A 91 -5.68 30.98 -19.64
C SER A 91 -5.26 29.54 -19.47
N VAL A 92 -5.16 29.09 -18.22
CA VAL A 92 -4.77 27.73 -17.86
C VAL A 92 -5.92 27.06 -17.13
N THR A 93 -6.24 25.83 -17.53
CA THR A 93 -7.30 25.02 -16.94
C THR A 93 -6.77 23.62 -16.68
N MET A 94 -6.97 23.12 -15.47
CA MET A 94 -6.72 21.72 -15.15
C MET A 94 -8.04 20.96 -15.24
N TYR A 95 -8.03 19.86 -15.96
CA TYR A 95 -9.14 18.93 -16.03
C TYR A 95 -8.81 17.75 -15.13
N LEU A 96 -9.68 17.47 -14.16
CA LEU A 96 -9.44 16.47 -13.12
C LEU A 96 -10.64 15.53 -13.02
N ARG A 97 -10.40 14.24 -12.87
CA ARG A 97 -11.44 13.25 -12.55
C ARG A 97 -10.94 12.22 -11.57
N GLU A 98 -11.84 11.66 -10.78
CA GLU A 98 -11.54 10.44 -10.03
C GLU A 98 -11.34 9.28 -11.01
N ARG A 99 -10.40 8.38 -10.71
CA ARG A 99 -10.07 7.27 -11.59
C ARG A 99 -11.27 6.36 -11.80
N GLY A 100 -11.66 6.18 -13.06
CA GLY A 100 -12.84 5.40 -13.44
C GLY A 100 -14.11 6.22 -13.61
N ALA A 101 -14.12 7.51 -13.24
CA ALA A 101 -15.20 8.42 -13.61
C ALA A 101 -15.20 8.67 -15.13
N SER A 102 -16.39 8.89 -15.70
CA SER A 102 -16.55 9.06 -17.16
C SER A 102 -16.03 10.41 -17.65
N GLU A 103 -16.21 11.47 -16.87
CA GLU A 103 -16.00 12.85 -17.30
C GLU A 103 -14.95 13.57 -16.46
N PHE A 104 -14.25 14.53 -17.08
CA PHE A 104 -13.33 15.42 -16.40
C PHE A 104 -14.04 16.71 -15.98
N THR A 105 -13.78 17.13 -14.74
CA THR A 105 -14.25 18.41 -14.21
C THR A 105 -13.19 19.48 -14.48
N PRO A 106 -13.55 20.62 -15.11
CA PRO A 106 -12.62 21.71 -15.36
C PRO A 106 -12.44 22.59 -14.11
N TYR A 107 -11.17 22.88 -13.79
CA TYR A 107 -10.76 23.80 -12.74
C TYR A 107 -9.91 24.92 -13.35
N ALA A 108 -10.42 26.15 -13.28
CA ALA A 108 -9.66 27.33 -13.71
C ALA A 108 -8.48 27.52 -12.76
N ALA A 109 -7.26 27.58 -13.31
CA ALA A 109 -6.05 27.69 -12.50
C ALA A 109 -5.79 29.16 -12.11
N GLU A 110 -5.52 29.38 -10.83
CA GLU A 110 -5.10 30.68 -10.31
C GLU A 110 -3.61 30.85 -10.54
N SER A 111 -3.20 31.95 -11.16
CA SER A 111 -1.77 32.25 -11.36
C SER A 111 -1.14 32.70 -10.04
N THR A 112 -0.01 32.11 -9.68
CA THR A 112 0.80 32.50 -8.51
C THR A 112 2.02 33.34 -8.91
N GLY A 113 2.11 33.76 -10.18
CA GLY A 113 3.27 34.49 -10.73
C GLY A 113 4.41 33.57 -11.20
N GLY A 114 5.31 34.09 -12.05
CA GLY A 114 6.49 33.36 -12.53
C GLY A 114 6.19 32.08 -13.33
N GLY A 115 5.02 32.00 -13.97
CA GLY A 115 4.54 30.78 -14.62
C GLY A 115 3.98 29.73 -13.67
N GLY A 116 3.86 30.03 -12.37
CA GLY A 116 3.25 29.18 -11.37
C GLY A 116 1.72 29.26 -11.39
N PHE A 117 1.07 28.13 -11.14
CA PHE A 117 -0.37 27.96 -11.13
C PHE A 117 -0.79 27.05 -9.98
N ARG A 118 -2.00 27.28 -9.49
CA ARG A 118 -2.65 26.39 -8.52
C ARG A 118 -4.13 26.23 -8.77
N ILE A 119 -4.69 25.11 -8.32
CA ILE A 119 -6.13 24.93 -8.13
C ILE A 119 -6.38 24.46 -6.70
N LYS A 120 -7.58 24.72 -6.21
CA LYS A 120 -8.12 24.13 -4.98
C LYS A 120 -9.38 23.35 -5.32
N PHE A 121 -9.51 22.18 -4.73
CA PHE A 121 -10.73 21.39 -4.80
C PHE A 121 -10.90 20.57 -3.54
N ASP A 122 -12.14 20.13 -3.31
CA ASP A 122 -12.51 19.36 -2.14
C ASP A 122 -12.37 17.86 -2.44
N HIS A 123 -11.50 17.19 -1.68
CA HIS A 123 -11.34 15.74 -1.72
C HIS A 123 -12.13 15.14 -0.55
N VAL A 124 -13.09 14.26 -0.83
CA VAL A 124 -13.80 13.53 0.22
C VAL A 124 -12.84 12.51 0.80
N VAL A 125 -12.50 12.65 2.07
CA VAL A 125 -11.60 11.73 2.76
C VAL A 125 -12.35 10.88 3.76
N ARG A 126 -12.03 9.60 3.75
CA ARG A 126 -12.44 8.65 4.78
C ARG A 126 -11.20 8.24 5.56
N PRO A 127 -11.16 8.45 6.88
CA PRO A 127 -10.04 8.00 7.71
C PRO A 127 -9.97 6.47 7.65
N GLU A 128 -9.01 5.93 6.91
CA GLU A 128 -8.82 4.49 6.76
C GLU A 128 -7.38 4.14 7.14
N PRO A 129 -7.17 3.47 8.27
CA PRO A 129 -5.83 3.13 8.71
C PRO A 129 -5.26 2.00 7.86
N LEU A 130 -3.97 2.09 7.57
CA LEU A 130 -3.21 0.91 7.18
C LEU A 130 -3.07 0.03 8.42
N VAL A 131 -3.74 -1.13 8.43
CA VAL A 131 -3.67 -2.06 9.55
C VAL A 131 -2.75 -3.23 9.21
N SER A 132 -1.78 -3.50 10.07
CA SER A 132 -0.97 -4.72 10.05
C SER A 132 -1.39 -5.59 11.21
N ILE A 133 -1.96 -6.76 10.89
CA ILE A 133 -2.32 -7.76 11.89
C ILE A 133 -1.18 -8.77 11.97
N THR A 134 -0.63 -8.99 13.16
CA THR A 134 0.34 -10.04 13.45
C THR A 134 -0.36 -11.11 14.28
N PHE A 135 -0.37 -12.34 13.79
CA PHE A 135 -0.87 -13.46 14.57
C PHE A 135 0.30 -14.29 15.12
N SER A 136 0.20 -14.67 16.40
CA SER A 136 1.16 -15.53 17.08
C SER A 136 0.43 -16.60 17.89
N ALA A 137 0.96 -17.82 17.89
CA ALA A 137 0.47 -18.91 18.73
C ALA A 137 1.67 -19.58 19.41
N GLU A 138 1.53 -19.83 20.70
CA GLU A 138 2.56 -20.54 21.46
C GLU A 138 2.43 -22.04 21.18
N SER A 139 3.30 -22.54 20.29
CA SER A 139 3.41 -23.98 20.01
C SER A 139 4.39 -24.61 20.99
N SER A 140 3.98 -25.71 21.64
CA SER A 140 4.84 -26.54 22.47
C SER A 140 5.97 -27.24 21.70
N SER A 141 5.93 -27.21 20.36
CA SER A 141 7.00 -27.73 19.51
C SER A 141 7.95 -26.62 19.04
N PRO A 142 9.27 -26.69 19.38
CA PRO A 142 10.27 -25.70 18.96
C PRO A 142 10.52 -25.65 17.45
N ALA A 143 9.94 -26.58 16.67
CA ALA A 143 10.11 -26.68 15.21
C ALA A 143 8.98 -26.00 14.39
N LYS A 144 7.87 -25.61 15.02
CA LYS A 144 6.77 -24.83 14.41
C LYS A 144 6.76 -23.44 15.06
N ARG A 145 7.70 -22.57 14.65
CA ARG A 145 7.70 -21.17 15.08
C ARG A 145 6.71 -20.36 14.25
N GLU A 146 5.89 -19.58 14.95
CA GLU A 146 5.28 -18.31 14.51
C GLU A 146 4.81 -18.25 13.05
N SER A 147 3.53 -18.52 12.81
CA SER A 147 2.89 -18.12 11.56
C SER A 147 2.54 -16.63 11.61
N VAL A 148 3.51 -15.77 11.33
CA VAL A 148 3.23 -14.34 11.12
C VAL A 148 2.50 -14.21 9.78
N VAL A 149 1.19 -14.00 9.82
CA VAL A 149 0.43 -13.61 8.64
C VAL A 149 0.06 -12.15 8.76
N SER A 150 0.73 -11.31 7.97
CA SER A 150 0.41 -9.90 7.84
C SER A 150 -0.63 -9.73 6.74
N GLU A 151 -1.85 -9.36 7.13
CA GLU A 151 -2.87 -8.86 6.21
C GLU A 151 -2.91 -7.34 6.29
N SER A 152 -2.78 -6.68 5.14
CA SER A 152 -3.11 -5.27 4.97
C SER A 152 -4.54 -5.19 4.47
N SER A 153 -5.43 -4.56 5.24
CA SER A 153 -6.80 -4.27 4.81
C SER A 153 -6.79 -3.12 3.79
N GLY A 154 -6.27 -3.37 2.60
CA GLY A 154 -6.25 -2.42 1.49
C GLY A 154 -7.53 -2.51 0.67
N VAL A 155 -8.65 -2.02 1.20
CA VAL A 155 -9.89 -1.88 0.43
C VAL A 155 -10.31 -0.44 0.54
N PHE A 156 -9.91 0.39 -0.43
CA PHE A 156 -10.66 1.50 -1.08
C PHE A 156 -9.67 2.42 -1.84
N ARG A 157 -9.79 2.46 -3.17
CA ARG A 157 -8.98 3.28 -4.11
C ARG A 157 -9.38 4.76 -4.15
N THR A 158 -10.08 5.24 -3.13
CA THR A 158 -10.44 6.66 -3.04
C THR A 158 -9.14 7.48 -3.00
N GLY A 159 -9.04 8.56 -3.77
CA GLY A 159 -7.82 9.38 -3.83
C GLY A 159 -6.93 9.18 -5.07
N GLU A 160 -7.25 8.22 -5.94
CA GLU A 160 -6.63 8.12 -7.27
C GLU A 160 -7.38 9.01 -8.27
N TYR A 161 -6.66 9.96 -8.88
CA TYR A 161 -7.19 10.89 -9.87
C TYR A 161 -6.44 10.79 -11.19
N GLU A 162 -7.09 11.19 -12.26
CA GLU A 162 -6.49 11.42 -13.56
C GLU A 162 -6.65 12.88 -13.93
N TYR A 163 -5.61 13.47 -14.52
CA TYR A 163 -5.62 14.88 -14.88
C TYR A 163 -4.90 15.16 -16.20
N TYR A 164 -5.28 16.27 -16.83
CA TYR A 164 -4.49 16.93 -17.86
C TYR A 164 -4.63 18.45 -17.73
N VAL A 165 -3.65 19.18 -18.24
CA VAL A 165 -3.62 20.65 -18.18
C VAL A 165 -3.71 21.19 -19.60
N THR A 166 -4.58 22.18 -19.80
CA THR A 166 -4.67 22.93 -21.05
C THR A 166 -4.24 24.37 -20.82
N MET A 167 -3.49 24.93 -21.76
CA MET A 167 -3.17 26.34 -21.83
C MET A 167 -3.62 26.88 -23.18
N THR A 168 -4.29 28.03 -23.19
CA THR A 168 -4.63 28.74 -24.43
C THR A 168 -4.33 30.22 -24.32
N ASP A 169 -3.70 30.78 -25.36
CA ASP A 169 -3.35 32.19 -25.49
C ASP A 169 -4.24 32.93 -26.51
N GLY A 170 -5.34 32.28 -26.93
CA GLY A 170 -6.26 32.76 -27.97
C GLY A 170 -5.83 32.44 -29.42
N ARG A 171 -4.60 31.96 -29.65
CA ARG A 171 -4.11 31.53 -30.98
C ARG A 171 -3.79 30.05 -31.01
N GLU A 172 -3.11 29.56 -29.98
CA GLU A 172 -2.70 28.17 -29.83
C GLU A 172 -3.36 27.58 -28.57
N MET A 173 -3.60 26.28 -28.61
CA MET A 173 -3.99 25.50 -27.44
C MET A 173 -2.98 24.38 -27.25
N ARG A 174 -2.34 24.34 -26.08
CA ARG A 174 -1.44 23.27 -25.67
C ARG A 174 -2.12 22.43 -24.60
N THR A 175 -2.03 21.12 -24.74
CA THR A 175 -2.65 20.16 -23.81
C THR A 175 -1.60 19.13 -23.41
N THR A 176 -1.52 18.82 -22.11
CA THR A 176 -0.70 17.70 -21.66
C THR A 176 -1.39 16.37 -21.93
N GLU A 177 -0.63 15.30 -21.95
CA GLU A 177 -1.20 13.95 -21.87
C GLU A 177 -1.91 13.76 -20.51
N VAL A 178 -2.84 12.80 -20.47
CA VAL A 178 -3.47 12.38 -19.23
C VAL A 178 -2.43 11.70 -18.34
N ALA A 179 -2.32 12.18 -17.11
CA ALA A 179 -1.46 11.63 -16.07
C ALA A 179 -2.28 11.19 -14.85
N SER A 180 -1.72 10.30 -14.05
CA SER A 180 -2.34 9.86 -12.79
C SER A 180 -1.76 10.63 -11.61
N LEU A 181 -2.58 10.84 -10.60
CA LEU A 181 -2.25 11.49 -9.34
C LEU A 181 -2.83 10.66 -8.19
N ASP A 182 -2.02 10.32 -7.21
CA ASP A 182 -2.49 9.69 -5.97
C ASP A 182 -2.37 10.70 -4.83
N ILE A 183 -3.53 11.24 -4.41
CA ILE A 183 -3.57 12.23 -3.33
C ILE A 183 -3.18 11.58 -2.02
N LYS A 184 -3.57 10.34 -1.74
CA LYS A 184 -3.25 9.67 -0.47
C LYS A 184 -1.74 9.51 -0.30
N GLN A 185 -1.06 9.13 -1.39
CA GLN A 185 0.39 8.97 -1.38
C GLN A 185 1.12 10.30 -1.17
N GLU A 186 0.69 11.36 -1.85
CA GLU A 186 1.40 12.66 -1.84
C GLU A 186 1.02 13.54 -0.62
N ALA A 187 -0.23 13.48 -0.15
CA ALA A 187 -0.71 14.21 1.03
C ALA A 187 -0.21 13.59 2.34
N GLY A 188 0.05 12.28 2.36
CA GLY A 188 0.20 11.50 3.57
C GLY A 188 -1.17 11.06 4.11
N GLY A 189 -1.24 9.90 4.75
CA GLY A 189 -2.50 9.42 5.33
C GLY A 189 -3.01 10.34 6.44
N LEU A 190 -4.32 10.36 6.69
CA LEU A 190 -4.91 11.14 7.79
C LEU A 190 -4.81 10.44 9.15
N VAL A 191 -4.73 9.11 9.13
CA VAL A 191 -4.67 8.23 10.30
C VAL A 191 -3.37 7.47 10.31
N SER A 192 -2.80 7.28 11.50
CA SER A 192 -1.57 6.52 11.67
C SER A 192 -1.80 5.03 11.36
N PRO A 193 -0.79 4.33 10.81
CA PRO A 193 -0.87 2.88 10.65
C PRO A 193 -1.11 2.22 12.01
N ILE A 194 -1.91 1.16 12.02
CA ILE A 194 -2.27 0.43 13.24
C ILE A 194 -1.62 -0.95 13.20
N SER A 195 -0.97 -1.30 14.30
CA SER A 195 -0.45 -2.64 14.54
C SER A 195 -1.40 -3.37 15.48
N VAL A 196 -1.82 -4.56 15.09
CA VAL A 196 -2.70 -5.44 15.86
C VAL A 196 -1.98 -6.75 16.09
N ASP A 197 -1.50 -6.97 17.31
CA ASP A 197 -0.84 -8.23 17.69
C ASP A 197 -1.85 -9.13 18.41
N ILE A 198 -2.12 -10.29 17.82
CA ILE A 198 -3.04 -11.29 18.34
C ILE A 198 -2.21 -12.49 18.78
N ARG A 199 -2.26 -12.81 20.07
CA ARG A 199 -1.61 -13.98 20.66
C ARG A 199 -2.65 -14.99 21.11
N ALA A 200 -2.66 -16.16 20.48
CA ALA A 200 -3.44 -17.30 20.98
C ALA A 200 -2.79 -17.88 22.24
N LEU A 201 -3.63 -18.13 23.24
CA LEU A 201 -3.26 -18.82 24.47
C LEU A 201 -3.40 -20.34 24.29
N GLU A 202 -2.89 -21.11 25.27
CA GLU A 202 -2.92 -22.59 25.22
C GLU A 202 -4.34 -23.16 25.09
N ASP A 203 -5.35 -22.42 25.57
CA ASP A 203 -6.75 -22.71 25.31
C ASP A 203 -7.15 -22.08 23.96
N LEU A 204 -7.50 -22.92 22.99
CA LEU A 204 -7.65 -22.58 21.55
C LEU A 204 -8.71 -21.51 21.25
N LEU A 205 -9.43 -21.03 22.27
CA LEU A 205 -10.50 -20.04 22.20
C LEU A 205 -10.22 -18.77 23.00
N ALA A 206 -9.00 -18.61 23.53
CA ALA A 206 -8.58 -17.44 24.27
C ALA A 206 -7.45 -16.69 23.54
N PHE A 207 -7.62 -15.38 23.34
CA PHE A 207 -6.69 -14.52 22.61
C PHE A 207 -6.38 -13.26 23.41
N ASP A 208 -5.09 -12.99 23.61
CA ASP A 208 -4.59 -11.68 24.05
C ASP A 208 -4.38 -10.81 22.81
N ILE A 209 -4.98 -9.62 22.81
CA ILE A 209 -4.99 -8.73 21.64
C ILE A 209 -4.44 -7.38 22.08
N THR A 210 -3.39 -6.95 21.38
CA THR A 210 -2.71 -5.67 21.60
C THR A 210 -2.87 -4.82 20.35
N VAL A 211 -3.28 -3.57 20.52
CA VAL A 211 -3.44 -2.62 19.42
C VAL A 211 -2.68 -1.35 19.75
N HIS A 212 -1.86 -0.88 18.82
CA HIS A 212 -1.13 0.38 18.96
C HIS A 212 -0.93 1.07 17.62
N GLU A 213 -0.79 2.40 17.64
CA GLU A 213 -0.40 3.17 16.46
C GLU A 213 1.09 2.97 16.17
N SER A 214 1.47 2.91 14.90
CA SER A 214 2.86 3.09 14.49
C SER A 214 3.28 4.55 14.65
N PRO A 215 4.57 4.83 14.94
CA PRO A 215 5.01 6.19 15.21
C PRO A 215 4.78 7.12 14.02
N LYS A 216 4.20 8.29 14.34
CA LYS A 216 3.73 9.28 13.37
C LYS A 216 4.90 9.96 12.63
N PRO A 217 4.90 10.00 11.29
CA PRO A 217 5.28 11.19 10.54
C PRO A 217 4.34 12.36 10.88
N GLU A 218 4.83 13.59 10.76
CA GLU A 218 4.21 14.83 11.26
C GLU A 218 2.81 15.17 10.71
N ARG A 219 2.22 14.32 9.84
CA ARG A 219 1.03 14.65 9.03
C ARG A 219 -0.25 13.88 9.38
N TYR A 220 -0.27 13.08 10.45
CA TYR A 220 -1.49 12.37 10.87
C TYR A 220 -2.36 13.22 11.79
N HIS A 221 -3.54 13.59 11.28
CA HIS A 221 -4.51 14.45 11.96
C HIS A 221 -5.29 13.73 13.05
N TYR A 222 -5.65 12.46 12.83
CA TYR A 222 -6.48 11.71 13.77
C TYR A 222 -5.64 10.86 14.73
N ARG A 223 -6.08 10.77 15.99
CA ARG A 223 -5.47 9.91 17.02
C ARG A 223 -6.43 8.82 17.44
N LEU A 224 -5.92 7.59 17.55
CA LEU A 224 -6.67 6.49 18.12
C LEU A 224 -6.99 6.79 19.61
N GLN A 225 -8.28 6.92 19.94
CA GLN A 225 -8.75 7.13 21.32
C GLN A 225 -9.31 5.87 21.96
N GLY A 226 -9.84 4.95 21.16
CA GLY A 226 -10.48 3.76 21.66
C GLY A 226 -10.41 2.59 20.70
N VAL A 227 -10.45 1.40 21.26
CA VAL A 227 -10.52 0.15 20.51
C VAL A 227 -11.57 -0.74 21.16
N SER A 228 -12.42 -1.37 20.36
CA SER A 228 -13.30 -2.45 20.81
C SER A 228 -13.32 -3.60 19.82
N LEU A 229 -13.72 -4.77 20.29
CA LEU A 229 -13.99 -5.95 19.48
C LEU A 229 -15.47 -6.27 19.56
N LYS A 230 -16.11 -6.42 18.41
CA LYS A 230 -17.47 -6.97 18.31
C LYS A 230 -17.42 -8.35 17.66
N VAL A 231 -18.02 -9.32 18.36
CA VAL A 231 -18.27 -10.65 17.83
C VAL A 231 -19.73 -10.71 17.39
N ARG A 232 -19.97 -11.04 16.12
CA ARG A 232 -21.29 -11.17 15.53
C ARG A 232 -21.56 -12.62 15.12
N ASP A 233 -22.70 -13.15 15.50
CA ASP A 233 -23.30 -14.33 14.87
C ASP A 233 -24.38 -13.83 13.90
N ARG A 234 -24.05 -13.84 12.60
CA ARG A 234 -24.84 -13.19 11.55
C ARG A 234 -25.00 -11.69 11.85
N GLU A 235 -26.21 -11.22 12.08
CA GLU A 235 -26.52 -9.81 12.37
C GLU A 235 -26.54 -9.49 13.87
N LEU A 236 -26.39 -10.50 14.74
CA LEU A 236 -26.52 -10.33 16.19
C LEU A 236 -25.14 -10.18 16.83
N VAL A 237 -24.92 -9.06 17.53
CA VAL A 237 -23.72 -8.88 18.37
C VAL A 237 -23.87 -9.76 19.60
N VAL A 238 -23.07 -10.82 19.66
CA VAL A 238 -23.08 -11.82 20.74
C VAL A 238 -22.10 -11.46 21.86
N LYS A 239 -21.05 -10.68 21.54
CA LYS A 239 -20.05 -10.24 22.51
C LYS A 239 -19.42 -8.93 22.06
N GLU A 240 -19.20 -8.02 23.00
CA GLU A 240 -18.43 -6.80 22.79
C GLU A 240 -17.37 -6.67 23.89
N VAL A 241 -16.13 -6.39 23.50
CA VAL A 241 -14.98 -6.25 24.40
C VAL A 241 -14.34 -4.90 24.16
N SER A 242 -14.40 -4.00 25.14
CA SER A 242 -13.68 -2.72 25.09
C SER A 242 -12.24 -2.90 25.59
N PHE A 243 -11.28 -2.34 24.86
CA PHE A 243 -9.88 -2.38 25.24
C PHE A 243 -9.59 -1.31 26.28
N LYS A 244 -8.61 -1.59 27.15
CA LYS A 244 -8.10 -0.62 28.10
C LYS A 244 -6.75 -0.11 27.62
N SER A 245 -6.55 1.21 27.69
CA SER A 245 -5.25 1.83 27.46
C SER A 245 -4.50 1.94 28.79
N GLU A 246 -3.89 0.86 29.26
CA GLU A 246 -3.22 0.81 30.57
C GLU A 246 -1.77 1.31 30.53
N ARG A 247 -1.16 1.38 29.34
CA ARG A 247 0.22 1.84 29.16
C ARG A 247 0.41 2.64 27.88
N THR A 248 1.48 3.43 27.86
CA THR A 248 2.01 4.09 26.67
C THR A 248 3.39 3.51 26.35
N ILE A 249 3.75 3.51 25.06
CA ILE A 249 5.10 3.19 24.59
C ILE A 249 5.75 4.45 24.04
N GLU A 250 7.01 4.67 24.39
CA GLU A 250 7.82 5.73 23.77
C GLU A 250 8.39 5.20 22.46
N LEU A 251 8.00 5.81 21.34
CA LEU A 251 8.55 5.49 20.04
C LEU A 251 9.26 6.71 19.43
N PRO A 252 10.36 6.49 18.68
CA PRO A 252 11.04 7.56 17.98
C PRO A 252 10.11 8.14 16.90
N THR A 253 10.03 9.46 16.86
CA THR A 253 9.29 10.28 15.89
C THR A 253 10.26 11.28 15.26
N PRO A 254 9.94 11.91 14.13
CA PRO A 254 10.77 12.96 13.54
C PRO A 254 11.09 14.12 14.52
N GLN A 255 10.24 14.35 15.51
CA GLN A 255 10.36 15.44 16.50
C GLN A 255 10.98 14.99 17.84
N GLY A 256 11.38 13.72 17.98
CA GLY A 256 11.94 13.17 19.21
C GLY A 256 11.23 11.88 19.62
N LYS A 257 10.68 11.84 20.84
CA LYS A 257 9.94 10.68 21.34
C LYS A 257 8.47 11.03 21.51
N GLY A 258 7.58 10.19 20.98
CA GLY A 258 6.14 10.29 21.18
C GLY A 258 5.66 9.18 22.10
N GLU A 259 4.76 9.51 23.04
CA GLU A 259 4.01 8.52 23.81
C GLU A 259 2.81 8.05 22.99
N ILE A 260 2.74 6.74 22.74
CA ILE A 260 1.66 6.12 21.97
C ILE A 260 0.87 5.20 22.90
N PRO A 261 -0.46 5.35 22.98
CA PRO A 261 -1.29 4.47 23.80
C PRO A 261 -1.27 3.05 23.24
N VAL A 262 -1.18 2.08 24.16
CA VAL A 262 -1.32 0.66 23.85
C VAL A 262 -2.63 0.17 24.44
N PHE A 263 -3.51 -0.29 23.55
CA PHE A 263 -4.80 -0.84 23.90
C PHE A 263 -4.68 -2.36 24.03
N GLU A 264 -5.08 -2.89 25.18
CA GLU A 264 -5.02 -4.32 25.46
C GLU A 264 -6.40 -4.84 25.82
N ALA A 265 -6.74 -6.02 25.29
CA ALA A 265 -7.95 -6.75 25.63
C ALA A 265 -7.71 -8.24 25.53
N ARG A 266 -8.56 -9.00 26.23
CA ARG A 266 -8.64 -10.44 26.11
C ARG A 266 -9.99 -10.86 25.56
N LEU A 267 -9.96 -11.75 24.58
CA LEU A 267 -11.15 -12.39 24.01
C LEU A 267 -11.14 -13.87 24.38
N GLU A 268 -12.06 -14.28 25.24
CA GLU A 268 -12.31 -15.67 25.63
C GLU A 268 -13.73 -16.09 25.22
N ASP A 269 -14.07 -17.38 25.29
CA ASP A 269 -15.46 -17.90 25.28
C ASP A 269 -16.41 -17.21 24.29
N TYR A 270 -16.11 -17.27 22.99
CA TYR A 270 -17.00 -16.75 21.95
C TYR A 270 -17.49 -17.87 21.02
N PRO A 271 -18.74 -17.79 20.53
CA PRO A 271 -19.29 -18.84 19.67
C PRO A 271 -18.53 -18.88 18.35
N THR A 272 -18.23 -20.09 17.86
CA THR A 272 -17.62 -20.31 16.55
C THR A 272 -18.59 -21.07 15.64
N PRO A 273 -18.72 -20.70 14.35
CA PRO A 273 -18.09 -19.55 13.70
C PRO A 273 -18.82 -18.23 14.04
N SER A 274 -18.05 -17.17 14.30
CA SER A 274 -18.57 -15.80 14.41
C SER A 274 -17.69 -14.84 13.61
N GLU A 275 -18.30 -13.77 13.10
CA GLU A 275 -17.58 -12.66 12.52
C GLU A 275 -16.97 -11.82 13.66
N VAL A 276 -15.66 -11.60 13.64
CA VAL A 276 -14.97 -10.76 14.62
C VAL A 276 -14.54 -9.45 13.95
N LEU A 277 -15.02 -8.33 14.48
CA LEU A 277 -14.77 -6.99 13.98
C LEU A 277 -13.98 -6.19 15.01
N LEU A 278 -12.83 -5.67 14.62
CA LEU A 278 -12.09 -4.65 15.36
C LEU A 278 -12.66 -3.28 15.03
N ILE A 279 -13.03 -2.53 16.06
CA ILE A 279 -13.55 -1.17 15.94
C ILE A 279 -12.49 -0.23 16.47
N LEU A 280 -12.00 0.64 15.60
CA LEU A 280 -11.06 1.70 15.93
C LEU A 280 -11.85 3.00 16.07
N ILE A 281 -11.68 3.71 17.17
CA ILE A 281 -12.38 4.96 17.48
C ILE A 281 -11.34 6.08 17.55
N TYR A 282 -11.52 7.12 16.74
CA TYR A 282 -10.62 8.26 16.65
C TYR A 282 -11.13 9.45 17.47
N ASP A 283 -10.27 10.45 17.65
CA ASP A 283 -10.51 11.64 18.48
C ASP A 283 -11.59 12.58 17.98
N ASP A 284 -11.90 12.53 16.69
CA ASP A 284 -13.02 13.24 16.08
C ASP A 284 -14.35 12.47 16.20
N GLY A 285 -14.34 11.27 16.79
CA GLY A 285 -15.49 10.38 16.92
C GLY A 285 -15.75 9.51 15.69
N VAL A 286 -14.93 9.61 14.63
CA VAL A 286 -15.00 8.67 13.50
C VAL A 286 -14.60 7.29 13.98
N SER A 287 -15.24 6.27 13.44
CA SER A 287 -14.91 4.88 13.71
C SER A 287 -14.77 4.06 12.44
N THR A 288 -13.86 3.08 12.50
CA THR A 288 -13.59 2.15 11.41
C THR A 288 -13.77 0.72 11.92
N GLU A 289 -14.62 -0.06 11.23
CA GLU A 289 -14.81 -1.49 11.51
C GLU A 289 -13.91 -2.32 10.57
N LEU A 290 -13.14 -3.24 11.14
CA LEU A 290 -12.16 -4.07 10.43
C LEU A 290 -12.38 -5.56 10.74
N PRO A 291 -12.68 -6.41 9.75
CA PRO A 291 -12.87 -7.83 9.98
C PRO A 291 -11.54 -8.55 10.25
N ILE A 292 -11.46 -9.28 11.37
CA ILE A 292 -10.31 -10.12 11.72
C ILE A 292 -10.59 -11.57 11.28
N LYS A 293 -10.20 -11.90 10.04
CA LYS A 293 -10.51 -13.21 9.43
C LYS A 293 -9.94 -14.41 10.19
N TYR A 294 -8.76 -14.27 10.80
CA TYR A 294 -8.11 -15.38 11.51
C TYR A 294 -8.85 -15.84 12.77
N LEU A 295 -9.65 -14.95 13.38
CA LEU A 295 -10.49 -15.30 14.52
C LEU A 295 -11.82 -15.95 14.10
N MET A 296 -12.14 -15.96 12.80
CA MET A 296 -13.39 -16.59 12.29
C MET A 296 -13.25 -18.10 12.07
N ASP A 297 -12.02 -18.59 11.89
CA ASP A 297 -11.71 -20.01 11.67
C ASP A 297 -10.40 -20.39 12.39
N PRO A 298 -10.44 -20.61 13.72
CA PRO A 298 -9.25 -20.95 14.51
C PRO A 298 -8.57 -22.23 14.01
N GLY A 299 -9.30 -23.11 13.33
CA GLY A 299 -8.77 -24.35 12.76
C GLY A 299 -7.75 -24.13 11.64
N ARG A 300 -7.69 -22.94 11.02
CA ARG A 300 -6.66 -22.59 10.02
C ARG A 300 -5.29 -22.28 10.61
N LEU A 301 -5.20 -22.12 11.93
CA LEU A 301 -3.97 -21.71 12.61
C LEU A 301 -3.07 -22.88 12.99
N PHE A 302 -3.55 -24.13 12.86
CA PHE A 302 -2.87 -25.35 13.32
C PHE A 302 -2.60 -26.35 12.18
#